data_AF-A0A932WHT9-F1
#
_entry.id   AF-A0A932WHT9-F1
#
_cell.length_a   1.000
_cell.length_b   1.000
_cell.length_c   1.000
_cell.angle_alpha   90.00
_cell.angle_beta   90.00
_cell.angle_gamma   90.00
#
_symmetry.space_group_name_H-M   'P 1'
#
loop_
_entity.id
_entity.type
_entity.pdbx_description
1 polymer ?
#
loop_
_entity_poly.entity_id
_entity_poly.type
_entity_poly.pdbx_seq_one_letter_code
_entity_poly.pdbx_strand_id
1 'polypeptide(L)'
;MLEEIEENPNCPPADMMRFRETGPAKRVLQVRLYHEDPDGRWYRVTGWTDHTAEPTAEAFIQPVEDSGSGVAYLLYSAGNWGLRFKRDPEAPWSLTDASQWGEPFLLLGEMQDVIAAPS
;
A
#
# COMPACT_ATOMS: atom_id res chain seq x y z
N MET A 1 7.25 -6.70 -7.95
CA MET A 1 6.26 -6.64 -9.04
C MET A 1 4.84 -6.65 -8.50
N LEU A 2 4.05 -5.65 -8.87
CA LEU A 2 2.60 -5.58 -8.60
C LEU A 2 1.89 -6.66 -9.43
N GLU A 3 1.13 -7.51 -8.78
CA GLU A 3 0.26 -8.49 -9.42
C GLU A 3 -1.10 -7.87 -9.78
N GLU A 4 -1.91 -8.59 -10.54
CA GLU A 4 -3.27 -8.16 -10.88
C GLU A 4 -4.10 -7.97 -9.61
N ILE A 5 -4.78 -6.82 -9.49
CA ILE A 5 -5.73 -6.56 -8.42
C ILE A 5 -7.10 -6.98 -8.91
N GLU A 6 -7.64 -8.05 -8.34
CA GLU A 6 -8.95 -8.58 -8.69
C GLU A 6 -10.07 -7.63 -8.25
N GLU A 7 -11.27 -7.73 -8.84
CA GLU A 7 -12.43 -7.00 -8.32
C GLU A 7 -12.76 -7.48 -6.91
N ASN A 8 -12.79 -6.55 -5.94
CA ASN A 8 -12.87 -6.90 -4.54
C ASN A 8 -13.54 -5.80 -3.70
N PRO A 9 -14.01 -6.12 -2.47
CA PRO A 9 -14.59 -5.13 -1.56
C PRO A 9 -13.57 -4.27 -0.79
N ASN A 10 -12.26 -4.53 -0.91
CA ASN A 10 -11.22 -3.82 -0.16
C ASN A 10 -10.89 -2.44 -0.77
N CYS A 11 -10.73 -2.37 -2.09
CA CYS A 11 -10.29 -1.16 -2.79
C CYS A 11 -11.07 -0.94 -4.10
N PRO A 12 -11.08 0.30 -4.63
CA PRO A 12 -11.67 0.57 -5.95
C PRO A 12 -10.95 -0.23 -7.06
N PRO A 13 -11.63 -0.51 -8.18
CA PRO A 13 -10.98 -1.08 -9.35
C PRO A 13 -9.84 -0.20 -9.83
N ALA A 14 -8.71 -0.81 -10.21
CA ALA A 14 -7.61 -0.13 -10.87
C ALA A 14 -7.26 -0.82 -12.19
N ASP A 15 -6.92 0.00 -13.18
CA ASP A 15 -6.35 -0.52 -14.41
C ASP A 15 -4.98 -1.13 -14.12
N MET A 16 -4.66 -2.22 -14.82
CA MET A 16 -3.35 -2.84 -14.72
C MET A 16 -2.27 -1.86 -15.20
N MET A 17 -1.47 -1.36 -14.27
CA MET A 17 -0.31 -0.52 -14.57
C MET A 17 0.98 -1.35 -14.49
N ARG A 18 1.85 -1.18 -15.47
CA ARG A 18 3.20 -1.76 -15.45
C ARG A 18 4.20 -0.71 -15.03
N PHE A 19 4.92 -1.00 -13.95
CA PHE A 19 5.99 -0.16 -13.44
C PHE A 19 7.33 -0.79 -13.76
N ARG A 20 8.30 0.03 -14.17
CA ARG A 20 9.68 -0.42 -14.35
C ARG A 20 10.45 -0.21 -13.05
N GLU A 21 10.78 -1.30 -12.39
CA GLU A 21 11.53 -1.32 -11.13
C GLU A 21 12.98 -0.86 -11.34
N THR A 22 13.48 0.00 -10.45
CA THR A 22 14.86 0.54 -10.50
C THR A 22 15.73 0.10 -9.31
N GLY A 23 15.17 -0.71 -8.40
CA GLY A 23 15.86 -1.20 -7.21
C GLY A 23 15.02 -2.22 -6.42
N PRO A 24 15.58 -2.75 -5.31
CA PRO A 24 14.92 -3.80 -4.53
C PRO A 24 13.71 -3.26 -3.76
N ALA A 25 12.70 -4.12 -3.59
CA ALA A 25 11.55 -3.86 -2.72
C ALA A 25 11.94 -3.97 -1.24
N LYS A 26 11.26 -3.18 -0.39
CA LYS A 26 11.36 -3.23 1.07
C LYS A 26 10.00 -3.44 1.69
N ARG A 27 9.89 -4.32 2.69
CA ARG A 27 8.64 -4.51 3.43
C ARG A 27 8.30 -3.25 4.23
N VAL A 28 7.04 -2.82 4.18
CA VAL A 28 6.55 -1.59 4.81
C VAL A 28 5.60 -1.92 5.96
N LEU A 29 5.71 -1.15 7.05
CA LEU A 29 4.81 -1.27 8.20
C LEU A 29 3.89 -0.05 8.34
N GLN A 30 4.39 1.13 7.97
CA GLN A 30 3.62 2.38 8.03
C GLN A 30 3.97 3.31 6.88
N VAL A 31 2.98 4.13 6.52
CA VAL A 31 3.12 5.22 5.56
C VAL A 31 2.49 6.49 6.14
N ARG A 32 3.09 7.65 5.85
CA ARG A 32 2.51 8.96 6.14
C ARG A 32 1.77 9.46 4.91
N LEU A 33 0.47 9.75 5.05
CA LEU A 33 -0.40 10.24 3.97
C LEU A 33 -1.01 11.59 4.34
N TYR A 34 -1.27 12.41 3.32
CA TYR A 34 -1.64 13.83 3.46
C TYR A 34 -3.06 14.15 2.96
N HIS A 35 -3.89 13.13 2.75
CA HIS A 35 -5.25 13.26 2.23
C HIS A 35 -6.23 14.00 3.16
N GLU A 36 -6.13 13.78 4.47
CA GLU A 36 -7.00 14.41 5.48
C GLU A 36 -6.34 15.62 6.17
N ASP A 37 -5.00 15.71 6.12
CA ASP A 37 -4.22 16.63 6.95
C ASP A 37 -2.94 17.07 6.22
N PRO A 38 -2.69 18.39 6.07
CA PRO A 38 -1.47 18.91 5.45
C PRO A 38 -0.19 18.60 6.24
N ASP A 39 -0.27 18.34 7.55
CA ASP A 39 0.88 17.90 8.35
C ASP A 39 1.18 16.40 8.18
N GLY A 40 0.28 15.67 7.51
CA GLY A 40 0.35 14.24 7.30
C GLY A 40 -0.01 13.44 8.54
N ARG A 41 -0.53 12.23 8.31
CA ARG A 41 -0.86 11.27 9.36
C ARG A 41 -0.24 9.92 9.04
N TRP A 42 0.26 9.26 10.08
CA TRP A 42 0.83 7.92 9.98
C TRP A 42 -0.29 6.87 10.02
N TYR A 43 -0.26 5.96 9.07
CA TYR A 43 -1.17 4.82 8.99
C TYR A 43 -0.34 3.54 8.99
N ARG A 44 -0.85 2.52 9.68
CA ARG A 44 -0.42 1.15 9.46
C ARG A 44 -0.89 0.74 8.07
N VAL A 45 -0.05 -0.02 7.38
CA VAL A 45 -0.38 -0.58 6.07
C VAL A 45 -0.11 -2.08 6.07
N THR A 46 -0.99 -2.81 5.41
CA THR A 46 -0.85 -4.23 5.12
C THR A 46 -1.35 -4.49 3.71
N GLY A 47 -1.02 -5.65 3.16
CA GLY A 47 -1.71 -6.22 2.02
C GLY A 47 -3.03 -6.88 2.40
N TRP A 48 -3.90 -7.10 1.42
CA TRP A 48 -5.16 -7.80 1.57
C TRP A 48 -5.32 -8.93 0.58
N THR A 49 -5.99 -10.00 1.00
CA THR A 49 -6.22 -11.21 0.19
C THR A 49 -7.71 -11.57 0.14
N ASP A 50 -8.06 -12.46 -0.80
CA ASP A 50 -9.35 -13.14 -0.84
C ASP A 50 -9.50 -14.27 0.21
N HIS A 51 -8.41 -14.64 0.89
CA HIS A 51 -8.37 -15.69 1.89
C HIS A 51 -8.95 -15.23 3.23
N THR A 52 -10.24 -15.42 3.43
CA THR A 52 -10.96 -14.99 4.65
C THR A 52 -10.36 -15.46 5.99
N ALA A 53 -9.68 -16.60 6.04
CA ALA A 53 -9.01 -17.10 7.25
C ALA A 53 -7.70 -16.36 7.57
N GLU A 54 -7.01 -15.87 6.54
CA GLU A 54 -5.74 -15.13 6.63
C GLU A 54 -5.80 -13.94 5.67
N PRO A 55 -6.61 -12.91 6.01
CA PRO A 55 -6.98 -11.86 5.06
C PRO A 55 -5.87 -10.84 4.81
N THR A 56 -4.81 -10.86 5.61
CA THR A 56 -3.70 -9.90 5.52
C THR A 56 -2.50 -10.51 4.82
N ALA A 57 -1.88 -9.74 3.92
CA ALA A 57 -0.60 -10.04 3.29
C ALA A 57 0.45 -8.96 3.60
N GLU A 58 1.69 -9.18 3.19
CA GLU A 58 2.74 -8.15 3.32
C GLU A 58 2.51 -6.99 2.34
N ALA A 59 2.96 -5.80 2.75
CA ALA A 59 3.04 -4.60 1.90
C ALA A 59 4.50 -4.26 1.62
N PHE A 60 4.77 -3.80 0.40
CA PHE A 60 6.11 -3.52 -0.10
C PHE A 60 6.19 -2.15 -0.74
N ILE A 61 7.35 -1.52 -0.63
CA ILE A 61 7.70 -0.34 -1.40
C ILE A 61 8.89 -0.60 -2.29
N GLN A 62 8.82 -0.15 -3.54
CA GLN A 62 9.86 -0.37 -4.53
C GLN A 62 10.06 0.88 -5.39
N PRO A 63 11.31 1.32 -5.63
CA PRO A 63 11.58 2.43 -6.53
C PRO A 63 11.27 2.03 -7.97
N VAL A 64 10.62 2.93 -8.72
CA VAL A 64 10.18 2.75 -10.10
C VAL A 64 10.49 3.99 -10.95
N GLU A 65 10.64 3.81 -12.26
CA GLU A 65 10.79 4.90 -13.23
C GLU A 65 9.47 5.69 -13.38
N ASP A 66 9.52 7.02 -13.26
CA ASP A 66 8.41 7.92 -13.63
C ASP A 66 8.78 8.72 -14.90
N SER A 67 7.84 8.78 -15.84
CA SER A 67 8.02 9.25 -17.22
C SER A 67 8.40 10.74 -17.38
N GLY A 68 8.38 11.52 -16.29
CA GLY A 68 8.61 12.96 -16.29
C GLY A 68 10.03 13.41 -15.92
N SER A 69 10.56 13.01 -14.75
CA SER A 69 11.80 13.62 -14.23
C SER A 69 12.41 12.98 -12.95
N GLY A 70 11.99 11.79 -12.51
CA GLY A 70 12.46 11.26 -11.22
C GLY A 70 12.15 9.79 -10.92
N VAL A 71 12.62 9.35 -9.76
CA VAL A 71 12.26 8.06 -9.15
C VAL A 71 10.98 8.27 -8.35
N ALA A 72 9.96 7.47 -8.62
CA ALA A 72 8.81 7.33 -7.73
C ALA A 72 8.95 6.04 -6.91
N TYR A 73 8.15 5.90 -5.86
CA TYR A 73 8.12 4.71 -5.03
C TYR A 73 6.75 4.07 -5.07
N LEU A 74 6.67 2.90 -5.69
CA LEU A 74 5.47 2.08 -5.74
C LEU A 74 5.27 1.37 -4.41
N LEU A 75 4.23 1.74 -3.67
CA LEU A 75 3.71 0.97 -2.54
C LEU A 75 2.64 0.00 -3.06
N TYR A 76 2.84 -1.30 -2.84
CA TYR A 76 1.97 -2.35 -3.34
C TYR A 76 1.86 -3.54 -2.37
N SER A 77 0.92 -4.42 -2.62
CA SER A 77 0.65 -5.60 -1.80
C SER A 77 1.20 -6.88 -2.43
N ALA A 78 1.55 -7.87 -1.60
CA ALA A 78 1.69 -9.26 -2.03
C ALA A 78 0.36 -10.04 -2.11
N GLY A 79 -0.76 -9.42 -1.72
CA GLY A 79 -2.10 -9.97 -1.85
C GLY A 79 -2.82 -9.41 -3.09
N ASN A 80 -3.79 -10.18 -3.59
CA ASN A 80 -4.55 -9.89 -4.81
C ASN A 80 -5.66 -8.83 -4.62
N TRP A 81 -5.91 -8.38 -3.38
CA TRP A 81 -6.96 -7.38 -3.08
C TRP A 81 -6.38 -6.01 -2.71
N GLY A 82 -5.09 -5.77 -3.00
CA GLY A 82 -4.44 -4.47 -2.81
C GLY A 82 -4.02 -4.20 -1.37
N LEU A 83 -3.86 -2.92 -1.03
CA LEU A 83 -3.44 -2.43 0.28
C LEU A 83 -4.64 -2.18 1.20
N ARG A 84 -4.43 -2.29 2.51
CA ARG A 84 -5.36 -1.85 3.55
C ARG A 84 -4.64 -0.95 4.55
N PHE A 85 -5.31 0.12 4.97
CA PHE A 85 -4.79 1.13 5.89
C PHE A 85 -5.64 1.25 7.14
N LYS A 86 -5.00 1.51 8.28
CA LYS A 86 -5.68 1.87 9.54
C LYS A 86 -4.84 2.84 10.36
N ARG A 87 -5.50 3.66 11.19
CA ARG A 87 -4.83 4.55 12.15
C ARG A 87 -4.53 3.85 13.47
N ASP A 88 -5.56 3.23 14.05
CA ASP A 88 -5.46 2.61 15.35
C ASP A 88 -4.64 1.31 15.25
N PRO A 89 -3.46 1.22 15.90
CA PRO A 89 -2.65 0.01 15.86
C PRO A 89 -3.34 -1.18 16.55
N GLU A 90 -4.18 -0.93 17.55
CA GLU A 90 -4.83 -1.96 18.37
C GLU A 90 -6.12 -2.49 17.73
N ALA A 91 -6.77 -1.70 16.87
CA ALA A 91 -7.97 -2.12 16.15
C ALA A 91 -7.67 -3.32 15.23
N PRO A 92 -8.50 -4.38 15.22
CA PRO A 92 -8.32 -5.48 14.28
C PRO A 92 -8.51 -4.99 12.85
N TRP A 93 -7.82 -5.63 11.89
CA TRP A 93 -8.05 -5.34 10.48
C TRP A 93 -9.48 -5.74 10.07
N SER A 94 -10.17 -4.88 9.34
CA SER A 94 -11.55 -5.13 8.94
C SER A 94 -11.92 -4.40 7.64
N LEU A 95 -12.69 -5.08 6.79
CA LEU A 95 -13.32 -4.49 5.60
C LEU A 95 -14.50 -3.56 5.95
N THR A 96 -15.16 -3.79 7.09
CA THR A 96 -16.39 -3.08 7.49
C THR A 96 -16.14 -1.94 8.48
N ASP A 97 -14.90 -1.81 8.98
CA ASP A 97 -14.51 -0.67 9.81
C ASP A 97 -14.28 0.56 8.93
N ALA A 98 -15.14 1.57 9.08
CA ALA A 98 -15.10 2.80 8.28
C ALA A 98 -13.87 3.68 8.56
N SER A 99 -13.12 3.41 9.63
CA SER A 99 -11.83 4.08 9.89
C SER A 99 -10.66 3.46 9.11
N GLN A 100 -10.93 2.35 8.39
CA GLN A 100 -10.00 1.63 7.56
C GLN A 100 -10.45 1.72 6.09
N TRP A 101 -9.50 1.73 5.18
CA TRP A 101 -9.79 1.76 3.75
C TRP A 101 -8.71 1.01 2.98
N GLY A 102 -8.95 0.76 1.71
CA GLY A 102 -7.99 0.12 0.82
C GLY A 102 -7.70 0.94 -0.43
N GLU A 103 -6.51 0.72 -0.97
CA GLU A 103 -6.05 1.25 -2.25
C GLU A 103 -5.42 0.11 -3.03
N PRO A 104 -5.59 0.04 -4.36
CA PRO A 104 -4.96 -1.01 -5.16
C PRO A 104 -3.43 -0.96 -5.07
N PHE A 105 -2.87 0.23 -5.18
CA PHE A 105 -1.46 0.57 -4.95
C PHE A 105 -1.36 2.10 -4.76
N LEU A 106 -0.21 2.60 -4.28
CA LEU A 106 0.07 4.04 -4.21
C LEU A 106 1.43 4.35 -4.84
N LEU A 107 1.54 5.51 -5.48
CA LEU A 107 2.83 6.09 -5.88
C LEU A 107 3.19 7.20 -4.90
N LEU A 108 4.34 7.04 -4.23
CA LEU A 108 4.88 8.01 -3.29
C LEU A 108 6.05 8.75 -3.94
N GLY A 109 6.16 10.05 -3.68
CA GLY A 109 7.27 10.86 -4.19
C GLY A 109 8.57 10.62 -3.46
N GLU A 110 8.53 10.30 -2.15
CA GLU A 110 9.71 10.24 -1.30
C GLU A 110 9.63 9.13 -0.25
N MET A 111 10.79 8.61 0.19
CA MET A 111 10.88 7.56 1.21
C MET A 111 10.78 8.06 2.65
N GLN A 112 10.85 9.37 2.89
CA GLN A 112 10.76 9.95 4.23
C GLN A 112 9.39 9.69 4.89
N ASP A 113 8.37 9.40 4.09
CA ASP A 113 7.01 9.12 4.52
C ASP A 113 6.77 7.63 4.76
N VAL A 114 7.82 6.83 4.91
CA VAL A 114 7.73 5.37 4.95
C VAL A 114 8.54 4.80 6.10
N ILE A 115 7.90 3.96 6.91
CA ILE A 115 8.58 3.15 7.92
C ILE A 115 8.63 1.71 7.41
N ALA A 116 9.82 1.31 6.99
CA ALA A 116 10.10 -0.05 6.56
C ALA A 116 10.28 -1.00 7.75
N ALA A 117 10.04 -2.28 7.53
CA ALA A 117 10.40 -3.31 8.49
C ALA A 117 11.93 -3.41 8.63
N PRO A 118 12.44 -3.84 9.79
CA PRO A 118 13.85 -4.19 9.95
C PRO A 118 14.26 -5.26 8.92
N SER A 119 15.47 -5.12 8.37
CA SER A 119 16.11 -6.12 7.50
C SER A 119 16.64 -7.31 8.27
#